data_AF-A0A8H8MLE4-F1
#
_entry.id   AF-A0A8H8MLE4-F1
#
_cell.length_a   1.000
_cell.length_b   1.000
_cell.length_c   1.000
_cell.angle_alpha   90.00
_cell.angle_beta   90.00
_cell.angle_gamma   90.00
#
_symmetry.space_group_name_H-M   'P 1'
#
loop_
_entity.id
_entity.type
_entity.pdbx_description
1 polymer ?
#
loop_
_entity_poly.entity_id
_entity_poly.type
_entity_poly.pdbx_seq_one_letter_code
_entity_poly.pdbx_strand_id
1 'polypeptide(L)'
;MLRTRFASRLCASPKSLRFLPPVRRNSGLGSQYPIDPSPLPGTAPEHSFQLILQTPHPPQTWPPKLQTASPLLTEVSALLKQHGGLVNFAWAPPEPDGVRTNSSPTEVWQHLDKPESYRGILYSLNKPPYTIPVVSKSSLPELSSIIPRASQFFGALGAPAARNHRPVDLYVCTHAARDCRCGDIGGEIVQILRERCAGRSDVRIFEIGHVGGHKWAGNVIVLPLGDWYGNLRPEDIPTFLDHVTSQDVQEPLWSRWRGRMGLSQDMQVALHRAATKPEETNSDTSTFTLSPLRSRAPDRPVHQIKFITWDGKEIIVQAKEGQNLMQVAKDANLEGVEGICGGNLECATCHMYIPPAAPLPRMSDAEDDMLAYAIKRKEGESRLGCQIDVTPELAAWVAAGGQITLPRF
;
A
#
# COMPACT_ATOMS: atom_id res chain seq x y z
N MET A 1 17.70 -20.07 29.08
CA MET A 1 18.35 -19.69 27.81
C MET A 1 17.47 -20.31 26.72
N LEU A 2 16.73 -19.65 25.84
CA LEU A 2 16.98 -18.47 25.01
C LEU A 2 15.83 -17.46 25.11
N ARG A 3 16.14 -16.17 25.22
CA ARG A 3 15.19 -15.06 25.03
C ARG A 3 15.38 -14.51 23.61
N THR A 4 14.44 -14.75 22.70
CA THR A 4 14.37 -14.08 21.40
C THR A 4 13.91 -12.64 21.61
N ARG A 5 14.86 -11.71 21.72
CA ARG A 5 14.60 -10.27 21.72
C ARG A 5 14.37 -9.80 20.27
N PHE A 6 13.13 -9.79 19.79
CA PHE A 6 12.77 -8.92 18.67
C PHE A 6 12.50 -7.52 19.23
N ALA A 7 13.57 -6.72 19.30
CA ALA A 7 13.46 -5.31 19.62
C ALA A 7 12.90 -4.57 18.40
N SER A 8 11.76 -3.90 18.57
CA SER A 8 11.35 -2.75 17.77
C SER A 8 12.47 -1.71 17.81
N ARG A 9 13.37 -1.74 16.84
CA ARG A 9 14.37 -0.67 16.69
C ARG A 9 13.63 0.58 16.23
N LEU A 10 13.44 1.50 17.16
CA LEU A 10 13.07 2.90 16.90
C LEU A 10 13.98 3.44 15.79
N CYS A 11 13.37 4.07 14.78
CA CYS A 11 14.08 4.75 13.71
C CYS A 11 15.07 5.74 14.32
N ALA A 12 16.36 5.63 13.96
CA ALA A 12 17.33 6.63 14.36
C ALA A 12 16.97 7.97 13.70
N SER A 13 17.07 9.07 14.46
CA SER A 13 16.92 10.46 13.98
C SER A 13 17.64 10.69 12.64
N PRO A 14 17.09 11.51 11.73
CA PRO A 14 17.72 11.78 10.45
C PRO A 14 19.12 12.36 10.70
N LYS A 15 20.16 11.64 10.26
CA LYS A 15 21.54 12.12 10.35
C LYS A 15 21.71 13.21 9.30
N SER A 16 22.13 14.38 9.75
CA SER A 16 22.54 15.52 8.91
C SER A 16 23.54 15.09 7.83
N LEU A 17 23.37 15.65 6.63
CA LEU A 17 24.21 15.55 5.44
C LEU A 17 25.66 15.10 5.72
N ARG A 18 25.97 13.87 5.32
CA ARG A 18 27.30 13.52 4.81
C ARG A 18 27.10 13.02 3.39
N PHE A 19 27.93 13.52 2.48
CA PHE A 19 28.06 13.00 1.12
C PHE A 19 27.99 11.47 1.15
N LEU A 20 27.01 10.91 0.44
CA LEU A 20 26.76 9.48 0.39
C LEU A 20 27.99 8.80 -0.25
N PRO A 21 28.58 7.78 0.40
CA PRO A 21 29.70 7.04 -0.16
C PRO A 21 29.27 6.29 -1.43
N PRO A 22 30.22 5.92 -2.32
CA PRO A 22 29.91 5.15 -3.53
C PRO A 22 29.21 3.83 -3.18
N VAL A 23 28.32 3.39 -4.06
CA VAL A 23 27.51 2.16 -3.94
C VAL A 23 28.40 1.00 -3.49
N ARG A 24 28.15 0.49 -2.27
CA ARG A 24 28.87 -0.68 -1.77
C ARG A 24 28.41 -1.89 -2.57
N ARG A 25 29.34 -2.72 -3.04
CA ARG A 25 29.06 -4.01 -3.72
C ARG A 25 28.21 -4.99 -2.88
N ASN A 26 28.02 -4.70 -1.60
CA ASN A 26 27.12 -5.43 -0.72
C ASN A 26 26.41 -4.39 0.17
N SER A 27 25.14 -4.11 -0.14
CA SER A 27 24.35 -3.02 0.47
C SER A 27 24.21 -3.17 2.00
N GLY A 28 24.35 -4.40 2.52
CA GLY A 28 24.07 -4.72 3.92
C GLY A 28 22.58 -4.67 4.28
N LEU A 29 21.73 -4.13 3.38
CA LEU A 29 20.29 -3.99 3.55
C LEU A 29 19.61 -5.34 3.76
N GLY A 30 20.07 -6.42 3.12
CA GLY A 30 19.48 -7.76 3.32
C GLY A 30 19.63 -8.27 4.76
N SER A 31 20.73 -7.94 5.43
CA SER A 31 20.94 -8.29 6.84
C SER A 31 20.24 -7.32 7.79
N GLN A 32 20.20 -6.04 7.45
CA GLN A 32 19.57 -5.00 8.25
C GLN A 32 18.03 -5.04 8.19
N TYR A 33 17.48 -5.36 7.01
CA TYR A 33 16.06 -5.39 6.69
C TYR A 33 15.71 -6.68 5.92
N PRO A 34 15.51 -7.80 6.65
CA PRO A 34 15.12 -9.06 6.04
C PRO A 34 13.85 -8.92 5.20
N ILE A 35 13.77 -9.71 4.12
CA ILE A 35 12.58 -9.78 3.27
C ILE A 35 11.45 -10.45 4.05
N ASP A 36 10.25 -9.86 3.98
CA ASP A 36 9.03 -10.49 4.49
C ASP A 36 8.67 -11.71 3.61
N PRO A 37 8.49 -12.90 4.19
CA PRO A 37 8.24 -14.14 3.43
C PRO A 37 6.81 -14.26 2.91
N SER A 38 5.91 -13.34 3.28
CA SER A 38 4.52 -13.35 2.83
C SER A 38 4.44 -13.30 1.30
N PRO A 39 3.36 -13.79 0.67
CA PRO A 39 3.19 -13.69 -0.77
C PRO A 39 3.03 -12.24 -1.22
N LEU A 40 3.77 -11.85 -2.26
CA LEU A 40 3.65 -10.55 -2.94
C LEU A 40 2.41 -10.44 -3.85
N PRO A 41 2.03 -11.46 -4.65
CA PRO A 41 0.93 -11.33 -5.59
C PRO A 41 -0.41 -11.00 -4.92
N GLY A 42 -1.18 -10.10 -5.51
CA GLY A 42 -2.46 -9.64 -4.97
C GLY A 42 -2.35 -8.61 -3.85
N THR A 43 -1.14 -8.14 -3.54
CA THR A 43 -0.94 -7.14 -2.47
C THR A 43 -0.89 -5.71 -3.00
N ALA A 44 -0.87 -5.48 -4.32
CA ALA A 44 -1.04 -4.15 -4.88
C ALA A 44 -2.52 -3.73 -4.77
N PRO A 45 -2.80 -2.45 -4.49
CA PRO A 45 -4.18 -1.97 -4.37
C PRO A 45 -4.94 -2.09 -5.71
N GLU A 46 -6.21 -2.46 -5.64
CA GLU A 46 -7.09 -2.44 -6.80
C GLU A 46 -7.40 -0.99 -7.21
N HIS A 47 -7.12 -0.66 -8.47
CA HIS A 47 -7.38 0.66 -9.04
C HIS A 47 -7.36 0.60 -10.56
N SER A 48 -8.06 1.51 -11.23
CA SER A 48 -8.18 1.59 -12.69
C SER A 48 -7.36 2.72 -13.32
N PHE A 49 -6.99 3.72 -12.51
CA PHE A 49 -6.14 4.84 -12.89
C PHE A 49 -5.40 5.40 -11.68
N GLN A 50 -4.31 6.12 -11.92
CA GLN A 50 -3.50 6.72 -10.87
C GLN A 50 -3.14 8.17 -11.24
N LEU A 51 -3.43 9.11 -10.35
CA LEU A 51 -3.02 10.51 -10.44
C LEU A 51 -1.78 10.74 -9.59
N ILE A 52 -0.72 11.26 -10.21
CA ILE A 52 0.49 11.66 -9.50
C ILE A 52 0.55 13.17 -9.44
N LEU A 53 0.51 13.74 -8.23
CA LEU A 53 0.72 15.16 -7.99
C LEU A 53 2.21 15.44 -7.85
N GLN A 54 2.72 16.43 -8.58
CA GLN A 54 4.13 16.81 -8.56
C GLN A 54 4.36 17.91 -7.53
N THR A 55 5.24 17.63 -6.57
CA THR A 55 5.66 18.60 -5.55
C THR A 55 7.13 19.00 -5.75
N PRO A 56 7.49 20.28 -5.63
CA PRO A 56 8.89 20.71 -5.66
C PRO A 56 9.67 20.31 -4.39
N HIS A 57 8.94 19.90 -3.34
CA HIS A 57 9.50 19.61 -2.04
C HIS A 57 10.06 18.18 -2.00
N PRO A 58 11.36 18.01 -1.69
CA PRO A 58 11.99 16.70 -1.77
C PRO A 58 11.54 15.77 -0.64
N PRO A 59 11.71 14.44 -0.79
CA PRO A 59 11.14 13.44 0.12
C PRO A 59 11.54 13.58 1.58
N GLN A 60 12.71 14.17 1.87
CA GLN A 60 13.20 14.40 3.23
C GLN A 60 12.36 15.43 4.00
N THR A 61 11.57 16.23 3.29
CA THR A 61 10.69 17.25 3.87
C THR A 61 9.32 16.71 4.25
N TRP A 62 8.95 15.54 3.72
CA TRP A 62 7.59 15.03 3.83
C TRP A 62 7.28 14.59 5.27
N PRO A 63 6.11 14.94 5.79
CA PRO A 63 5.67 14.47 7.10
C PRO A 63 5.29 12.98 7.02
N PRO A 64 5.37 12.23 8.14
CA PRO A 64 5.05 10.79 8.17
C PRO A 64 3.67 10.44 7.59
N LYS A 65 2.69 11.36 7.72
CA LYS A 65 1.34 11.25 7.17
C LYS A 65 1.06 12.43 6.25
N LEU A 66 1.33 12.26 4.95
CA LEU A 66 1.16 13.31 3.94
C LEU A 66 -0.30 13.79 3.83
N GLN A 67 -1.27 12.88 3.94
CA GLN A 67 -2.69 13.21 3.87
C GLN A 67 -3.11 14.17 4.98
N THR A 68 -2.61 13.97 6.19
CA THR A 68 -2.89 14.87 7.33
C THR A 68 -2.31 16.27 7.13
N ALA A 69 -1.24 16.38 6.37
CA ALA A 69 -0.56 17.65 6.11
C ALA A 69 -1.03 18.37 4.83
N SER A 70 -1.78 17.67 3.95
CA SER A 70 -2.28 18.21 2.68
C SER A 70 -3.80 18.01 2.60
N PRO A 71 -4.58 19.05 2.95
CA PRO A 71 -6.04 19.07 2.71
C PRO A 71 -6.41 18.72 1.27
N LEU A 72 -5.66 19.21 0.27
CA LEU A 72 -5.90 18.88 -1.13
C LEU A 72 -5.70 17.40 -1.43
N LEU A 73 -4.62 16.77 -0.94
CA LEU A 73 -4.40 15.34 -1.14
C LEU A 73 -5.52 14.51 -0.52
N THR A 74 -6.03 14.92 0.65
CA THR A 74 -7.16 14.26 1.32
C THR A 74 -8.43 14.34 0.47
N GLU A 75 -8.80 15.54 -0.01
CA GLU A 75 -10.00 15.74 -0.82
C GLU A 75 -9.91 15.04 -2.18
N VAL A 76 -8.76 15.15 -2.87
CA VAL A 76 -8.52 14.44 -4.14
C VAL A 76 -8.58 12.93 -3.91
N SER A 77 -7.96 12.42 -2.84
CA SER A 77 -7.99 10.98 -2.54
C SER A 77 -9.42 10.48 -2.32
N ALA A 78 -10.25 11.23 -1.59
CA ALA A 78 -11.65 10.88 -1.41
C ALA A 78 -12.42 10.86 -2.75
N LEU A 79 -12.21 11.87 -3.61
CA LEU A 79 -12.84 11.95 -4.94
C LEU A 79 -12.42 10.79 -5.85
N LEU A 80 -11.12 10.49 -5.95
CA LEU A 80 -10.63 9.43 -6.84
C LEU A 80 -11.03 8.05 -6.34
N LYS A 81 -11.06 7.83 -5.03
CA LYS A 81 -11.45 6.54 -4.43
C LYS A 81 -12.87 6.14 -4.84
N GLN A 82 -13.80 7.10 -4.88
CA GLN A 82 -15.17 6.87 -5.36
C GLN A 82 -15.25 6.36 -6.82
N HIS A 83 -14.20 6.61 -7.60
CA HIS A 83 -14.11 6.23 -9.01
C HIS A 83 -13.12 5.08 -9.24
N GLY A 84 -12.59 4.46 -8.18
CA GLY A 84 -11.60 3.37 -8.28
C GLY A 84 -10.22 3.85 -8.72
N GLY A 85 -9.82 5.06 -8.33
CA GLY A 85 -8.51 5.64 -8.61
C GLY A 85 -7.67 5.90 -7.37
N LEU A 86 -6.37 6.07 -7.59
CA LEU A 86 -5.39 6.41 -6.54
C LEU A 86 -4.75 7.77 -6.81
N VAL A 87 -4.34 8.45 -5.73
CA VAL A 87 -3.52 9.66 -5.79
C VAL A 87 -2.29 9.51 -4.89
N ASN A 88 -1.15 10.06 -5.32
CA ASN A 88 0.01 10.22 -4.45
C ASN A 88 0.85 11.43 -4.88
N PHE A 89 1.74 11.88 -4.00
CA PHE A 89 2.75 12.89 -4.34
C PHE A 89 4.01 12.24 -4.88
N ALA A 90 4.58 12.81 -5.92
CA ALA A 90 5.94 12.54 -6.35
C ALA A 90 6.77 13.81 -6.35
N TRP A 91 8.03 13.67 -5.97
CA TRP A 91 8.98 14.76 -6.04
C TRP A 91 9.34 15.04 -7.50
N ALA A 92 9.13 16.28 -7.92
CA ALA A 92 9.64 16.81 -9.17
C ALA A 92 10.54 18.00 -8.82
N PRO A 93 11.86 17.95 -9.08
CA PRO A 93 12.73 19.08 -8.79
C PRO A 93 12.24 20.32 -9.57
N PRO A 94 12.28 21.51 -8.96
CA PRO A 94 11.94 22.73 -9.66
C PRO A 94 12.85 22.91 -10.89
N GLU A 95 12.27 23.44 -11.98
CA GLU A 95 13.03 23.83 -13.16
C GLU A 95 14.17 24.78 -12.77
N PRO A 96 15.31 24.80 -13.51
CA PRO A 96 16.48 25.63 -13.17
C PRO A 96 16.17 27.11 -12.95
N ASP A 97 15.12 27.63 -13.59
CA ASP A 97 14.67 29.03 -13.51
C ASP A 97 13.50 29.26 -12.52
N GLY A 98 13.08 28.22 -11.78
CA GLY A 98 12.01 28.30 -10.79
C GLY A 98 12.43 29.08 -9.55
N VAL A 99 11.59 30.02 -9.11
CA VAL A 99 11.77 30.82 -7.89
C VAL A 99 12.07 29.89 -6.70
N ARG A 100 13.30 29.97 -6.18
CA ARG A 100 13.67 29.27 -4.94
C ARG A 100 12.86 29.85 -3.79
N THR A 101 11.94 29.08 -3.24
CA THR A 101 11.22 29.46 -2.03
C THR A 101 12.13 29.26 -0.82
N ASN A 102 12.41 30.34 -0.08
CA ASN A 102 13.29 30.34 1.10
C ASN A 102 12.65 29.71 2.36
N SER A 103 11.57 28.94 2.22
CA SER A 103 10.91 28.28 3.36
C SER A 103 11.73 27.11 3.88
N SER A 104 11.83 26.98 5.21
CA SER A 104 12.45 25.81 5.83
C SER A 104 11.76 24.51 5.34
N PRO A 105 12.50 23.43 5.07
CA PRO A 105 11.97 22.14 4.62
C PRO A 105 10.75 21.64 5.41
N THR A 106 10.71 21.88 6.71
CA THR A 106 9.65 21.42 7.61
C THR A 106 8.44 22.34 7.69
N GLU A 107 8.58 23.64 7.38
CA GLU A 107 7.48 24.63 7.49
C GLU A 107 6.47 24.50 6.35
N VAL A 108 6.88 23.92 5.22
CA VAL A 108 6.06 23.74 4.02
C VAL A 108 4.75 23.02 4.32
N TRP A 109 4.80 21.98 5.15
CA TRP A 109 3.69 21.08 5.45
C TRP A 109 2.90 21.48 6.71
N GLN A 110 3.22 22.62 7.32
CA GLN A 110 2.65 23.06 8.60
C GLN A 110 1.54 24.11 8.45
N HIS A 111 1.33 24.65 7.25
CA HIS A 111 0.35 25.69 6.98
C HIS A 111 -0.86 25.14 6.22
N LEU A 112 -1.80 24.55 6.94
CA LEU A 112 -3.06 24.01 6.38
C LEU A 112 -3.93 25.10 5.70
N ASP A 113 -3.72 26.37 6.06
CA ASP A 113 -4.49 27.50 5.55
C ASP A 113 -4.00 28.03 4.18
N LYS A 114 -2.86 27.55 3.68
CA LYS A 114 -2.34 28.02 2.38
C LYS A 114 -3.06 27.31 1.23
N PRO A 115 -3.42 28.03 0.16
CA PRO A 115 -3.99 27.40 -1.03
C PRO A 115 -2.96 26.46 -1.67
N GLU A 116 -3.35 25.21 -1.84
CA GLU A 116 -2.53 24.18 -2.49
C GLU A 116 -2.85 24.10 -3.98
N SER A 117 -1.79 24.05 -4.79
CA SER A 117 -1.90 23.83 -6.23
C SER A 117 -0.70 23.04 -6.74
N TYR A 118 -0.95 21.93 -7.43
CA TYR A 118 0.11 21.08 -7.98
C TYR A 118 -0.17 20.71 -9.43
N ARG A 119 0.89 20.48 -10.20
CA ARG A 119 0.76 19.82 -11.50
C ARG A 119 0.44 18.34 -11.28
N GLY A 120 -0.50 17.79 -12.04
CA GLY A 120 -0.89 16.38 -11.98
C GLY A 120 -0.54 15.63 -13.26
N ILE A 121 -0.21 14.34 -13.14
CA ILE A 121 -0.12 13.42 -14.28
C ILE A 121 -1.06 12.25 -14.02
N LEU A 122 -2.08 12.12 -14.86
CA LEU A 122 -3.07 11.06 -14.81
C LEU A 122 -2.64 9.91 -15.72
N TYR A 123 -2.44 8.74 -15.12
CA TYR A 123 -2.17 7.49 -15.81
C TYR A 123 -3.42 6.64 -15.80
N SER A 124 -3.78 6.08 -16.95
CA SER A 124 -4.94 5.20 -17.09
C SER A 124 -4.61 4.09 -18.06
N LEU A 125 -5.26 2.94 -17.94
CA LEU A 125 -5.05 1.85 -18.87
C LEU A 125 -5.44 2.27 -20.29
N ASN A 126 -4.61 1.85 -21.26
CA ASN A 126 -4.84 2.04 -22.70
C ASN A 126 -5.00 3.50 -23.15
N LYS A 127 -4.63 4.47 -22.32
CA LYS A 127 -4.60 5.90 -22.66
C LYS A 127 -3.19 6.45 -22.43
N PRO A 128 -2.72 7.39 -23.27
CA PRO A 128 -1.47 8.09 -22.99
C PRO A 128 -1.60 8.89 -21.68
N PRO A 129 -0.49 9.09 -20.92
CA PRO A 129 -0.51 9.91 -19.72
C PRO A 129 -1.04 11.32 -20.02
N TYR A 130 -2.00 11.77 -19.22
CA TYR A 130 -2.61 13.08 -19.37
C TYR A 130 -2.07 14.04 -18.32
N THR A 131 -1.47 15.15 -18.75
CA THR A 131 -0.96 16.18 -17.84
C THR A 131 -2.09 17.15 -17.49
N ILE A 132 -2.32 17.35 -16.20
CA ILE A 132 -3.23 18.35 -15.64
C ILE A 132 -2.37 19.52 -15.14
N PRO A 133 -2.44 20.71 -15.77
CA PRO A 133 -1.56 21.82 -15.44
C PRO A 133 -1.67 22.24 -13.97
N VAL A 134 -2.90 22.28 -13.44
CA VAL A 134 -3.19 22.69 -12.06
C VAL A 134 -4.26 21.80 -11.47
N VAL A 135 -3.94 21.17 -10.35
CA VAL A 135 -4.85 20.47 -9.45
C VAL A 135 -4.89 21.27 -8.15
N SER A 136 -6.07 21.76 -7.80
CA SER A 136 -6.36 22.60 -6.64
C SER A 136 -7.78 22.31 -6.14
N LYS A 137 -8.14 22.83 -4.97
CA LYS A 137 -9.52 22.66 -4.44
C LYS A 137 -10.58 23.19 -5.40
N SER A 138 -10.31 24.33 -6.05
CA SER A 138 -11.22 24.95 -7.02
C SER A 138 -11.36 24.15 -8.32
N SER A 139 -10.37 23.33 -8.69
CA SER A 139 -10.40 22.53 -9.93
C SER A 139 -10.95 21.12 -9.72
N LEU A 140 -11.38 20.74 -8.51
CA LEU A 140 -11.95 19.41 -8.22
C LEU A 140 -13.21 19.09 -9.06
N PRO A 141 -14.14 20.03 -9.32
CA PRO A 141 -15.30 19.76 -10.17
C PRO A 141 -14.88 19.40 -11.61
N GLU A 142 -13.88 20.09 -12.16
CA GLU A 142 -13.34 19.79 -13.49
C GLU A 142 -12.60 18.44 -13.50
N LEU A 143 -11.82 18.16 -12.45
CA LEU A 143 -11.13 16.87 -12.30
C LEU A 143 -12.12 15.71 -12.35
N SER A 144 -13.30 15.84 -11.73
CA SER A 144 -14.37 14.83 -11.77
C SER A 144 -14.85 14.49 -13.19
N SER A 145 -14.76 15.44 -14.12
CA SER A 145 -15.16 15.25 -15.52
C SER A 145 -14.10 14.54 -16.36
N ILE A 146 -12.83 14.64 -15.96
CA ILE A 146 -11.67 14.09 -16.68
C ILE A 146 -11.39 12.65 -16.24
N ILE A 147 -11.75 12.31 -15.00
CA ILE A 147 -11.50 10.99 -14.41
C ILE A 147 -12.22 9.88 -15.20
N PRO A 148 -11.53 8.78 -15.54
CA PRO A 148 -12.16 7.64 -16.19
C PRO A 148 -13.28 7.03 -15.33
N ARG A 149 -14.40 6.65 -15.95
CA ARG A 149 -15.50 5.98 -15.24
C ARG A 149 -15.21 4.48 -15.08
N ALA A 150 -15.50 3.95 -13.89
CA ALA A 150 -15.23 2.56 -13.50
C ALA A 150 -15.80 1.50 -14.47
N SER A 151 -16.89 1.81 -15.18
CA SER A 151 -17.54 0.90 -16.14
C SER A 151 -16.73 0.61 -17.42
N GLN A 152 -15.54 1.20 -17.60
CA GLN A 152 -14.74 1.08 -18.82
C GLN A 152 -13.56 0.09 -18.73
N PHE A 153 -13.31 -0.55 -17.58
CA PHE A 153 -12.03 -1.27 -17.36
C PHE A 153 -12.11 -2.74 -16.93
N PHE A 154 -13.30 -3.27 -16.64
CA PHE A 154 -13.44 -4.69 -16.29
C PHE A 154 -13.36 -5.55 -17.56
N GLY A 155 -12.31 -6.37 -17.70
CA GLY A 155 -12.33 -7.52 -18.62
C GLY A 155 -11.09 -7.82 -19.45
N ALA A 156 -10.02 -7.03 -19.42
CA ALA A 156 -8.83 -7.36 -20.22
C ALA A 156 -7.78 -8.11 -19.38
N LEU A 157 -7.84 -9.44 -19.35
CA LEU A 157 -6.75 -10.33 -18.89
C LEU A 157 -5.51 -10.29 -19.83
N GLY A 158 -5.41 -9.28 -20.70
CA GLY A 158 -4.35 -9.15 -21.70
C GLY A 158 -3.17 -8.31 -21.23
N ALA A 159 -2.01 -8.50 -21.86
CA ALA A 159 -0.87 -7.60 -21.71
C ALA A 159 -1.32 -6.16 -22.05
N PRO A 160 -0.97 -5.15 -21.24
CA PRO A 160 -1.42 -3.79 -21.49
C PRO A 160 -0.94 -3.31 -22.87
N ALA A 161 -1.83 -2.69 -23.64
CA ALA A 161 -1.48 -2.07 -24.93
C ALA A 161 -0.37 -1.01 -24.80
N ALA A 162 -0.11 -0.56 -23.56
CA ALA A 162 0.90 0.40 -23.18
C ALA A 162 2.34 -0.16 -23.03
N ARG A 163 2.62 -1.45 -23.32
CA ARG A 163 4.01 -1.99 -23.22
C ARG A 163 5.01 -1.33 -24.18
N ASN A 164 4.52 -0.79 -25.30
CA ASN A 164 5.33 -0.02 -26.25
C ASN A 164 5.41 1.47 -25.90
N HIS A 165 4.75 1.92 -24.83
CA HIS A 165 4.83 3.32 -24.40
C HIS A 165 6.24 3.62 -23.91
N ARG A 166 6.85 4.66 -24.50
CA ARG A 166 8.10 5.25 -24.04
C ARG A 166 7.92 6.77 -23.98
N PRO A 167 8.44 7.45 -22.95
CA PRO A 167 9.15 6.88 -21.80
C PRO A 167 8.24 6.10 -20.84
N VAL A 168 8.86 5.25 -20.02
CA VAL A 168 8.25 4.66 -18.81
C VAL A 168 8.68 5.44 -17.57
N ASP A 169 7.78 5.57 -16.61
CA ASP A 169 7.99 6.29 -15.36
C ASP A 169 8.12 5.30 -14.21
N LEU A 170 9.26 5.35 -13.53
CA LEU A 170 9.55 4.55 -12.35
C LEU A 170 9.36 5.40 -11.12
N TYR A 171 8.32 5.11 -10.34
CA TYR A 171 8.04 5.78 -9.07
C TYR A 171 8.53 4.90 -7.92
N VAL A 172 9.59 5.31 -7.25
CA VAL A 172 10.22 4.58 -6.15
C VAL A 172 9.85 5.21 -4.82
N CYS A 173 9.29 4.42 -3.90
CA CYS A 173 8.95 4.91 -2.57
C CYS A 173 10.23 5.22 -1.78
N THR A 174 10.45 6.49 -1.41
CA THR A 174 11.60 6.92 -0.59
C THR A 174 11.17 7.61 0.71
N HIS A 175 9.93 7.40 1.14
CA HIS A 175 9.32 8.15 2.24
C HIS A 175 9.82 7.71 3.64
N ALA A 176 11.04 8.13 3.99
CA ALA A 176 11.74 7.75 5.23
C ALA A 176 11.00 8.15 6.52
N ALA A 177 10.27 9.28 6.49
CA ALA A 177 9.49 9.75 7.63
C ALA A 177 8.32 8.82 7.97
N ARG A 178 7.78 8.08 6.98
CA ARG A 178 6.78 7.04 7.21
C ARG A 178 7.40 5.76 7.78
N ASP A 179 8.49 5.28 7.18
CA ASP A 179 9.26 4.13 7.65
C ASP A 179 10.69 4.17 7.12
N CYS A 180 11.68 3.90 7.98
CA CYS A 180 13.09 3.94 7.59
C CYS A 180 13.44 2.96 6.46
N ARG A 181 12.75 1.81 6.35
CA ARG A 181 12.99 0.85 5.26
C ARG A 181 12.64 1.44 3.90
N CYS A 182 11.58 2.25 3.82
CA CYS A 182 11.22 2.96 2.60
C CYS A 182 12.31 3.96 2.21
N GLY A 183 12.85 4.71 3.18
CA GLY A 183 13.95 5.63 2.95
C GLY A 183 15.25 4.95 2.53
N ASP A 184 15.69 3.95 3.29
CA ASP A 184 17.00 3.31 3.12
C ASP A 184 17.04 2.44 1.86
N ILE A 185 16.06 1.52 1.70
CA ILE A 185 16.01 0.62 0.54
C ILE A 185 15.64 1.41 -0.71
N GLY A 186 14.62 2.27 -0.61
CA GLY A 186 14.18 3.09 -1.74
C GLY A 186 15.26 4.06 -2.23
N GLY A 187 15.97 4.70 -1.30
CA GLY A 187 17.06 5.63 -1.63
C GLY A 187 18.20 4.95 -2.41
N GLU A 188 18.62 3.75 -1.99
CA GLU A 188 19.65 3.00 -2.72
C GLU A 188 19.16 2.53 -4.10
N ILE A 189 17.90 2.09 -4.21
CA ILE A 189 17.28 1.74 -5.50
C ILE A 189 17.29 2.95 -6.45
N VAL A 190 16.87 4.13 -5.99
CA VAL A 190 16.85 5.35 -6.81
C VAL A 190 18.25 5.73 -7.27
N GLN A 191 19.25 5.63 -6.41
CA GLN A 191 20.63 5.91 -6.77
C GLN A 191 21.09 4.99 -7.92
N ILE A 192 20.90 3.68 -7.78
CA ILE A 192 21.32 2.69 -8.78
C ILE A 192 20.54 2.87 -10.10
N LEU A 193 19.24 3.14 -10.02
CA LEU A 193 18.42 3.42 -11.21
C LEU A 193 18.93 4.67 -11.93
N ARG A 194 19.21 5.77 -11.21
CA ARG A 194 19.73 7.02 -11.82
C ARG A 194 21.09 6.80 -12.48
N GLU A 195 21.99 6.05 -11.84
CA GLU A 195 23.30 5.70 -12.40
C GLU A 195 23.16 4.84 -13.68
N ARG A 196 22.30 3.81 -13.67
CA ARG A 196 22.12 2.90 -14.81
C ARG A 196 21.31 3.49 -15.96
N CYS A 197 20.39 4.40 -15.65
CA CYS A 197 19.57 5.10 -16.64
C CYS A 197 20.16 6.45 -17.06
N ALA A 198 21.39 6.78 -16.64
CA ALA A 198 22.06 7.99 -17.08
C ALA A 198 22.19 8.01 -18.62
N GLY A 199 21.66 9.06 -19.25
CA GLY A 199 21.65 9.21 -20.72
C GLY A 199 20.53 8.45 -21.44
N ARG A 200 19.66 7.72 -20.73
CA ARG A 200 18.47 7.09 -21.30
C ARG A 200 17.31 8.07 -21.39
N SER A 201 16.63 8.09 -22.54
CA SER A 201 15.41 8.89 -22.74
C SER A 201 14.12 8.08 -22.62
N ASP A 202 14.24 6.75 -22.55
CA ASP A 202 13.13 5.81 -22.54
C ASP A 202 12.61 5.49 -21.11
N VAL A 203 13.31 5.96 -20.08
CA VAL A 203 12.98 5.78 -18.65
C VAL A 203 13.12 7.10 -17.90
N ARG A 204 12.12 7.45 -17.07
CA ARG A 204 12.17 8.56 -16.12
C ARG A 204 12.02 8.02 -14.70
N ILE A 205 12.78 8.56 -13.75
CA ILE A 205 12.84 8.07 -12.38
C ILE A 205 12.36 9.16 -11.43
N PHE A 206 11.38 8.82 -10.60
CA PHE A 206 10.76 9.71 -9.64
C PHE A 206 10.76 9.09 -8.25
N GLU A 207 10.89 9.95 -7.25
CA GLU A 207 10.69 9.58 -5.85
C GLU A 207 9.23 9.86 -5.50
N ILE A 208 8.52 8.87 -4.96
CA ILE A 208 7.11 8.96 -4.62
C ILE A 208 6.92 8.84 -3.12
N GLY A 209 5.84 9.44 -2.62
CA GLY A 209 5.35 9.27 -1.26
C GLY A 209 5.09 7.80 -0.92
N HIS A 210 4.67 7.55 0.30
CA HIS A 210 4.50 6.18 0.76
C HIS A 210 3.50 5.43 -0.12
N VAL A 211 3.92 4.29 -0.68
CA VAL A 211 3.09 3.42 -1.51
C VAL A 211 3.29 1.97 -1.13
N GLY A 212 2.20 1.22 -1.18
CA GLY A 212 2.23 -0.23 -1.22
C GLY A 212 2.68 -0.92 0.07
N GLY A 213 2.71 -0.27 1.22
CA GLY A 213 3.06 -0.96 2.46
C GLY A 213 4.57 -1.02 2.73
N HIS A 214 4.99 -0.56 3.91
CA HIS A 214 6.40 -0.59 4.34
C HIS A 214 6.95 -2.00 4.58
N LYS A 215 6.07 -2.98 4.85
CA LYS A 215 6.45 -4.40 4.95
C LYS A 215 7.10 -4.95 3.67
N TRP A 216 6.77 -4.35 2.52
CA TRP A 216 7.29 -4.70 1.21
C TRP A 216 8.33 -3.72 0.67
N ALA A 217 9.00 -2.97 1.55
CA ALA A 217 9.92 -1.89 1.16
C ALA A 217 10.93 -2.32 0.08
N GLY A 218 11.25 -1.36 -0.79
CA GLY A 218 11.65 -1.62 -2.17
C GLY A 218 10.45 -1.58 -3.12
N ASN A 219 9.47 -0.71 -2.85
CA ASN A 219 8.29 -0.56 -3.70
C ASN A 219 8.61 0.34 -4.90
N VAL A 220 8.30 -0.16 -6.10
CA VAL A 220 8.43 0.58 -7.37
C VAL A 220 7.16 0.39 -8.19
N ILE A 221 6.60 1.49 -8.68
CA ILE A 221 5.46 1.48 -9.60
C ILE A 221 5.97 1.85 -10.99
N VAL A 222 5.63 1.05 -11.99
CA VAL A 222 6.00 1.25 -13.38
C VAL A 222 4.80 1.75 -14.16
N LEU A 223 4.80 3.02 -14.55
CA LEU A 223 3.72 3.64 -15.31
C LEU A 223 4.19 3.98 -16.74
N PRO A 224 3.32 3.95 -17.77
CA PRO A 224 1.89 3.63 -17.73
C PRO A 224 1.55 2.12 -17.70
N LEU A 225 2.55 1.23 -17.64
CA LEU A 225 2.33 -0.23 -17.63
C LEU A 225 1.42 -0.68 -16.48
N GLY A 226 1.47 0.03 -15.35
CA GLY A 226 0.64 -0.21 -14.18
C GLY A 226 1.17 -1.30 -13.25
N ASP A 227 2.38 -1.83 -13.48
CA ASP A 227 2.95 -2.89 -12.66
C ASP A 227 3.50 -2.35 -11.34
N TRP A 228 3.15 -3.04 -10.25
CA TRP A 228 3.64 -2.76 -8.90
C TRP A 228 4.63 -3.84 -8.48
N TYR A 229 5.77 -3.41 -7.98
CA TYR A 229 6.82 -4.27 -7.44
C TYR A 229 7.04 -3.95 -5.96
N GLY A 230 7.48 -4.95 -5.21
CA GLY A 230 7.91 -4.79 -3.82
C GLY A 230 8.99 -5.79 -3.47
N ASN A 231 9.58 -5.61 -2.29
CA ASN A 231 10.78 -6.33 -1.87
C ASN A 231 11.95 -6.23 -2.85
N LEU A 232 11.96 -5.25 -3.77
CA LEU A 232 13.12 -5.03 -4.63
C LEU A 232 14.35 -4.71 -3.78
N ARG A 233 15.50 -5.16 -4.26
CA ARG A 233 16.80 -4.90 -3.69
C ARG A 233 17.76 -4.39 -4.76
N PRO A 234 18.86 -3.71 -4.37
CA PRO A 234 19.92 -3.28 -5.27
C PRO A 234 20.34 -4.32 -6.31
N GLU A 235 20.45 -5.57 -5.90
CA GLU A 235 20.82 -6.71 -6.75
C GLU A 235 19.77 -7.09 -7.80
N ASP A 236 18.49 -6.79 -7.57
CA ASP A 236 17.41 -7.09 -8.53
C ASP A 236 17.34 -6.05 -9.66
N ILE A 237 17.90 -4.84 -9.47
CA ILE A 237 17.72 -3.69 -10.37
C ILE A 237 18.16 -3.95 -11.82
N PRO A 238 19.28 -4.63 -12.12
CA PRO A 238 19.65 -4.94 -13.49
C PRO A 238 18.56 -5.75 -14.21
N THR A 239 18.18 -6.88 -13.62
CA THR A 239 17.14 -7.77 -14.17
C THR A 239 15.80 -7.05 -14.25
N PHE A 240 15.43 -6.29 -13.22
CA PHE A 240 14.21 -5.49 -13.20
C PHE A 240 14.15 -4.50 -14.38
N LEU A 241 15.24 -3.78 -14.66
CA LEU A 241 15.30 -2.84 -15.80
C LEU A 241 15.16 -3.56 -17.13
N ASP A 242 15.71 -4.77 -17.27
CA ASP A 242 15.55 -5.58 -18.48
C ASP A 242 14.06 -5.93 -18.70
N HIS A 243 13.36 -6.38 -17.66
CA HIS A 243 11.92 -6.68 -17.74
C HIS A 243 11.03 -5.46 -18.06
N VAL A 244 11.47 -4.25 -17.68
CA VAL A 244 10.69 -3.03 -17.88
C VAL A 244 11.01 -2.35 -19.21
N THR A 245 12.25 -2.43 -19.69
CA THR A 245 12.71 -1.67 -20.86
C THR A 245 12.91 -2.51 -22.12
N SER A 246 13.15 -3.82 -21.98
CA SER A 246 13.31 -4.72 -23.12
C SER A 246 12.01 -4.83 -23.92
N GLN A 247 12.14 -4.87 -25.24
CA GLN A 247 11.02 -5.15 -26.14
C GLN A 247 10.78 -6.66 -26.27
N ASP A 248 11.80 -7.47 -26.00
CA ASP A 248 11.77 -8.93 -26.14
C ASP A 248 11.16 -9.61 -24.91
N VAL A 249 11.28 -8.98 -23.74
CA VAL A 249 10.77 -9.54 -22.47
C VAL A 249 9.35 -9.02 -22.21
N GLN A 250 8.36 -9.87 -22.49
CA GLN A 250 6.94 -9.53 -22.33
C GLN A 250 6.35 -9.87 -20.96
N GLU A 251 7.16 -10.30 -20.01
CA GLU A 251 6.69 -10.67 -18.66
C GLU A 251 7.24 -9.73 -17.60
N PRO A 252 6.48 -9.43 -16.54
CA PRO A 252 7.03 -8.73 -15.39
C PRO A 252 8.05 -9.60 -14.64
N LEU A 253 8.87 -8.98 -13.78
CA LEU A 253 9.73 -9.72 -12.86
C LEU A 253 8.88 -10.40 -11.77
N TRP A 254 8.37 -11.60 -12.05
CA TRP A 254 7.39 -12.33 -11.21
C TRP A 254 7.84 -12.55 -9.76
N SER A 255 9.14 -12.65 -9.50
CA SER A 255 9.70 -12.82 -8.15
C SER A 255 9.47 -11.62 -7.23
N ARG A 256 9.27 -10.43 -7.82
CA ARG A 256 9.07 -9.14 -7.11
C ARG A 256 7.73 -8.49 -7.43
N TRP A 257 6.96 -9.09 -8.33
CA TRP A 257 5.69 -8.56 -8.81
C TRP A 257 4.60 -8.72 -7.75
N ARG A 258 3.87 -7.63 -7.51
CA ARG A 258 2.79 -7.58 -6.54
C ARG A 258 1.41 -7.54 -7.18
N GLY A 259 1.35 -6.99 -8.38
CA GLY A 259 0.07 -6.60 -8.95
C GLY A 259 0.15 -5.65 -10.11
N ARG A 260 -0.99 -5.39 -10.73
CA ARG A 260 -1.12 -4.49 -11.88
C ARG A 260 -2.42 -3.71 -11.83
N MET A 261 -2.33 -2.43 -12.20
CA MET A 261 -3.49 -1.55 -12.42
C MET A 261 -4.54 -2.24 -13.32
N GLY A 262 -5.81 -2.16 -12.91
CA GLY A 262 -6.98 -2.75 -13.55
C GLY A 262 -7.23 -4.23 -13.26
N LEU A 263 -6.43 -4.87 -12.41
CA LEU A 263 -6.68 -6.23 -11.93
C LEU A 263 -7.19 -6.19 -10.49
N SER A 264 -8.21 -7.00 -10.19
CA SER A 264 -8.63 -7.26 -8.80
C SER A 264 -7.59 -8.11 -8.07
N GLN A 265 -7.67 -8.19 -6.74
CA GLN A 265 -6.78 -9.05 -5.94
C GLN A 265 -6.73 -10.49 -6.46
N ASP A 266 -7.88 -11.11 -6.71
CA ASP A 266 -7.96 -12.50 -7.17
C ASP A 266 -7.37 -12.67 -8.58
N MET A 267 -7.61 -11.70 -9.47
CA MET A 267 -7.04 -11.73 -10.82
C MET A 267 -5.52 -11.61 -10.78
N GLN A 268 -4.96 -10.80 -9.86
CA GLN A 268 -3.52 -10.66 -9.70
C GLN A 268 -2.88 -11.97 -9.23
N VAL A 269 -3.48 -12.63 -8.25
CA VAL A 269 -3.03 -13.94 -7.75
C VAL A 269 -3.12 -15.01 -8.85
N ALA A 270 -4.26 -15.05 -9.56
CA ALA A 270 -4.47 -16.01 -10.65
C ALA A 270 -3.46 -15.83 -11.79
N LEU A 271 -3.22 -14.58 -12.22
CA LEU A 271 -2.24 -14.25 -13.25
C LEU A 271 -0.84 -14.70 -12.87
N HIS A 272 -0.40 -14.41 -11.65
CA HIS A 272 0.92 -14.83 -11.15
C HIS A 272 1.04 -16.36 -11.09
N ARG A 273 0.01 -17.05 -10.59
CA ARG A 273 0.00 -18.52 -10.51
C ARG A 273 0.09 -19.15 -11.90
N ALA A 274 -0.70 -18.65 -12.85
CA ALA A 274 -0.67 -19.15 -14.23
C ALA A 274 0.71 -19.00 -14.87
N ALA A 275 1.40 -17.88 -14.62
CA ALA A 275 2.73 -17.63 -15.18
C ALA A 275 3.85 -18.43 -14.52
N THR A 276 3.78 -18.69 -13.21
CA THR A 276 4.87 -19.30 -12.43
C THR A 276 4.70 -20.80 -12.16
N LYS A 277 3.49 -21.34 -12.31
CA LYS A 277 3.16 -22.76 -12.08
C LYS A 277 2.26 -23.35 -13.18
N PRO A 278 2.71 -23.38 -14.44
CA PRO A 278 1.89 -23.85 -15.56
C PRO A 278 1.48 -25.33 -15.49
N GLU A 279 2.23 -26.16 -14.74
CA GLU A 279 1.94 -27.60 -14.62
C GLU A 279 0.75 -27.92 -13.69
N GLU A 280 0.42 -27.04 -12.73
CA GLU A 280 -0.74 -27.21 -11.83
C GLU A 280 -2.07 -26.80 -12.48
N THR A 281 -2.06 -26.09 -13.63
CA THR A 281 -3.27 -25.59 -14.29
C THR A 281 -3.92 -26.57 -15.27
N ASN A 282 -3.28 -27.70 -15.58
CA ASN A 282 -3.76 -28.67 -16.58
C ASN A 282 -4.75 -29.73 -16.05
N SER A 283 -5.14 -29.71 -14.76
CA SER A 283 -6.09 -30.69 -14.22
C SER A 283 -7.54 -30.22 -14.14
N ASP A 284 -7.85 -28.94 -14.36
CA ASP A 284 -9.23 -28.43 -14.20
C ASP A 284 -9.64 -27.47 -15.34
N THR A 285 -9.70 -27.99 -16.56
CA THR A 285 -10.57 -27.42 -17.60
C THR A 285 -12.02 -27.83 -17.32
N SER A 286 -12.60 -27.28 -16.26
CA SER A 286 -14.05 -27.28 -16.07
C SER A 286 -14.51 -25.85 -15.82
N THR A 287 -15.30 -25.35 -16.76
CA THR A 287 -16.34 -24.34 -16.65
C THR A 287 -16.15 -23.29 -15.54
N PHE A 288 -15.87 -22.05 -15.93
CA PHE A 288 -16.09 -20.86 -15.09
C PHE A 288 -17.51 -20.88 -14.55
N THR A 289 -17.66 -21.46 -13.37
CA THR A 289 -18.85 -21.32 -12.56
C THR A 289 -18.56 -20.09 -11.72
N LEU A 290 -19.36 -19.02 -11.92
CA LEU A 290 -19.49 -17.97 -10.91
C LEU A 290 -19.74 -18.69 -9.58
N SER A 291 -18.69 -18.87 -8.78
CA SER A 291 -18.85 -19.52 -7.50
C SER A 291 -19.59 -18.53 -6.61
N PRO A 292 -20.74 -18.95 -6.07
CA PRO A 292 -21.62 -18.09 -5.28
C PRO A 292 -20.95 -17.72 -3.95
N LEU A 293 -21.46 -16.64 -3.34
CA LEU A 293 -21.37 -16.32 -1.90
C LEU A 293 -20.72 -17.43 -1.08
N ARG A 294 -19.50 -17.18 -0.56
CA ARG A 294 -18.79 -17.97 0.47
C ARG A 294 -19.55 -19.23 0.87
N SER A 295 -19.40 -20.30 0.08
CA SER A 295 -20.04 -21.56 0.40
C SER A 295 -19.52 -22.03 1.76
N ARG A 296 -20.45 -22.31 2.68
CA ARG A 296 -20.19 -22.99 3.96
C ARG A 296 -19.50 -24.32 3.65
N ALA A 297 -18.17 -24.36 3.74
CA ALA A 297 -17.39 -25.59 3.79
C ALA A 297 -17.31 -26.12 5.24
N PRO A 298 -17.16 -27.45 5.44
CA PRO A 298 -17.53 -28.14 6.67
C PRO A 298 -16.52 -27.98 7.81
N ASP A 299 -17.04 -28.18 9.04
CA ASP A 299 -16.40 -28.32 10.35
C ASP A 299 -15.00 -27.69 10.56
N ARG A 300 -14.92 -26.36 10.42
CA ARG A 300 -13.75 -25.63 10.93
C ARG A 300 -13.73 -25.67 12.46
N PRO A 301 -12.55 -25.85 13.09
CA PRO A 301 -12.42 -25.81 14.55
C PRO A 301 -13.07 -24.56 15.13
N VAL A 302 -13.82 -24.76 16.21
CA VAL A 302 -14.50 -23.69 16.94
C VAL A 302 -13.67 -23.34 18.16
N HIS A 303 -13.38 -22.05 18.30
CA HIS A 303 -12.59 -21.48 19.38
C HIS A 303 -13.44 -20.52 20.21
N GLN A 304 -13.16 -20.42 21.51
CA GLN A 304 -13.79 -19.41 22.37
C GLN A 304 -13.03 -18.10 22.27
N ILE A 305 -13.74 -17.03 21.92
CA ILE A 305 -13.21 -15.66 21.88
C ILE A 305 -13.93 -14.83 22.94
N LYS A 306 -13.17 -14.08 23.74
CA LYS A 306 -13.69 -13.23 24.79
C LYS A 306 -13.56 -11.76 24.38
N PHE A 307 -14.70 -11.08 24.33
CA PHE A 307 -14.80 -9.63 24.15
C PHE A 307 -15.10 -8.98 25.51
N ILE A 308 -14.53 -7.80 25.73
CA ILE A 308 -14.84 -6.93 26.87
C ILE A 308 -15.51 -5.69 26.30
N THR A 309 -16.76 -5.45 26.66
CA THR A 309 -17.48 -4.24 26.27
C THR A 309 -16.94 -3.01 27.00
N TRP A 310 -17.31 -1.83 26.54
CA TRP A 310 -16.85 -0.55 27.07
C TRP A 310 -17.27 -0.31 28.54
N ASP A 311 -18.30 -1.00 29.02
CA ASP A 311 -18.77 -0.99 30.41
C ASP A 311 -18.14 -2.12 31.26
N GLY A 312 -17.20 -2.89 30.69
CA GLY A 312 -16.43 -3.93 31.37
C GLY A 312 -17.10 -5.30 31.42
N LYS A 313 -18.24 -5.50 30.76
CA LYS A 313 -18.89 -6.80 30.68
C LYS A 313 -18.11 -7.74 29.75
N GLU A 314 -17.82 -8.94 30.26
CA GLU A 314 -17.19 -10.00 29.47
C GLU A 314 -18.25 -10.78 28.68
N ILE A 315 -18.02 -10.95 27.38
CA ILE A 315 -18.88 -11.72 26.49
C ILE A 315 -18.02 -12.76 25.77
N ILE A 316 -18.31 -14.04 26.03
CA ILE A 316 -17.61 -15.17 25.41
C ILE A 316 -18.47 -15.70 24.28
N VAL A 317 -17.86 -15.84 23.10
CA VAL A 317 -18.55 -16.27 21.88
C VAL A 317 -17.77 -17.40 21.22
N GLN A 318 -18.49 -18.25 20.51
CA GLN A 318 -17.91 -19.34 19.72
C GLN A 318 -17.59 -18.82 18.33
N ALA A 319 -16.33 -18.91 17.92
CA ALA A 319 -15.85 -18.42 16.64
C ALA A 319 -15.16 -19.54 15.87
N LYS A 320 -15.51 -19.70 14.60
CA LYS A 320 -14.84 -20.65 13.72
C LYS A 320 -13.50 -20.09 13.27
N GLU A 321 -12.52 -20.96 13.16
CA GLU A 321 -11.22 -20.61 12.59
C GLU A 321 -11.36 -19.98 11.20
N GLY A 322 -10.62 -18.89 10.96
CA GLY A 322 -10.68 -18.10 9.74
C GLY A 322 -11.91 -17.21 9.59
N GLN A 323 -12.80 -17.09 10.59
CA GLN A 323 -13.71 -15.95 10.67
C GLN A 323 -12.95 -14.72 11.16
N ASN A 324 -13.27 -13.53 10.66
CA ASN A 324 -12.68 -12.30 11.22
C ASN A 324 -13.43 -11.83 12.47
N LEU A 325 -12.73 -11.12 13.36
CA LEU A 325 -13.27 -10.67 14.65
C LEU A 325 -14.49 -9.75 14.52
N MET A 326 -14.57 -8.96 13.44
CA MET A 326 -15.75 -8.14 13.16
C MET A 326 -16.99 -9.00 12.90
N GLN A 327 -16.86 -10.04 12.07
CA GLN A 327 -17.97 -10.95 11.78
C GLN A 327 -18.40 -11.70 13.05
N VAL A 328 -17.43 -12.17 13.84
CA VAL A 328 -17.69 -12.85 15.12
C VAL A 328 -18.48 -11.95 16.08
N ALA A 329 -18.07 -10.68 16.21
CA ALA A 329 -18.76 -9.71 17.06
C ALA A 329 -20.18 -9.40 16.54
N LYS A 330 -20.36 -9.27 15.22
CA LYS A 330 -21.68 -9.04 14.62
C LYS A 330 -22.61 -10.23 14.75
N ASP A 331 -22.12 -11.45 14.52
CA ASP A 331 -22.91 -12.68 14.66
C ASP A 331 -23.41 -12.87 16.10
N ALA A 332 -22.66 -12.35 17.08
CA ALA A 332 -23.02 -12.33 18.49
C ALA A 332 -23.80 -11.07 18.92
N ASN A 333 -24.15 -10.18 17.99
CA ASN A 333 -24.83 -8.90 18.25
C ASN A 333 -24.14 -8.04 19.31
N LEU A 334 -22.80 -7.96 19.29
CA LEU A 334 -22.05 -7.12 20.22
C LEU A 334 -22.21 -5.64 19.85
N GLU A 335 -22.68 -4.84 20.80
CA GLU A 335 -22.68 -3.38 20.70
C GLU A 335 -21.23 -2.86 20.59
N GLY A 336 -21.01 -1.84 19.78
CA GLY A 336 -19.66 -1.29 19.55
C GLY A 336 -18.93 -1.86 18.33
N VAL A 337 -19.56 -2.72 17.52
CA VAL A 337 -19.01 -3.17 16.22
C VAL A 337 -20.08 -3.15 15.14
N GLU A 338 -20.03 -2.18 14.22
CA GLU A 338 -21.02 -2.06 13.14
C GLU A 338 -20.54 -2.73 11.85
N GLY A 339 -19.27 -2.52 11.48
CA GLY A 339 -18.68 -3.04 10.25
C GLY A 339 -19.49 -2.69 8.99
N ILE A 340 -19.77 -1.38 8.79
CA ILE A 340 -20.68 -0.89 7.73
C ILE A 340 -20.20 -1.30 6.33
N CYS A 341 -18.89 -1.20 6.05
CA CYS A 341 -18.33 -1.57 4.74
C CYS A 341 -18.23 -3.09 4.52
N GLY A 342 -18.70 -3.92 5.45
CA GLY A 342 -18.62 -5.39 5.31
C GLY A 342 -17.20 -5.97 5.37
N GLY A 343 -16.19 -5.18 5.74
CA GLY A 343 -14.80 -5.64 5.87
C GLY A 343 -13.88 -5.25 4.71
N ASN A 344 -14.33 -4.41 3.78
CA ASN A 344 -13.57 -3.95 2.62
C ASN A 344 -12.47 -2.92 2.92
N LEU A 345 -12.16 -2.67 4.21
CA LEU A 345 -11.15 -1.69 4.64
C LEU A 345 -11.47 -0.25 4.17
N GLU A 346 -12.75 0.12 4.20
CA GLU A 346 -13.22 1.45 3.77
C GLU A 346 -13.85 2.28 4.88
N CYS A 347 -14.01 1.71 6.07
CA CYS A 347 -14.53 2.40 7.25
C CYS A 347 -13.75 1.97 8.50
N ALA A 348 -13.92 2.71 9.60
CA ALA A 348 -13.33 2.39 10.90
C ALA A 348 -14.34 1.84 11.92
N THR A 349 -15.56 1.48 11.52
CA THR A 349 -16.66 1.12 12.46
C THR A 349 -16.58 -0.31 12.99
N CYS A 350 -15.47 -1.01 12.73
CA CYS A 350 -15.13 -2.28 13.36
C CYS A 350 -13.87 -2.19 14.23
N HIS A 351 -13.55 -0.96 14.66
CA HIS A 351 -12.46 -0.65 15.56
C HIS A 351 -12.60 -1.39 16.89
N MET A 352 -11.49 -1.95 17.37
CA MET A 352 -11.36 -2.62 18.67
C MET A 352 -9.96 -2.38 19.25
N TYR A 353 -9.83 -2.54 20.57
CA TYR A 353 -8.54 -2.49 21.24
C TYR A 353 -8.02 -3.90 21.50
N ILE A 354 -6.84 -4.20 20.98
CA ILE A 354 -6.14 -5.45 21.20
C ILE A 354 -4.68 -5.13 21.52
N PRO A 355 -4.18 -5.50 22.71
CA PRO A 355 -2.81 -5.23 23.11
C PRO A 355 -1.76 -5.80 22.14
N PRO A 356 -0.58 -5.15 22.00
CA PRO A 356 0.52 -5.63 21.14
C PRO A 356 1.04 -7.04 21.46
N ALA A 357 0.76 -7.55 22.66
CA ALA A 357 1.13 -8.91 23.07
C ALA A 357 0.30 -10.00 22.39
N ALA A 358 -0.82 -9.64 21.75
CA ALA A 358 -1.64 -10.57 21.01
C ALA A 358 -0.93 -11.06 19.73
N PRO A 359 -1.07 -12.35 19.37
CA PRO A 359 -0.43 -12.93 18.19
C PRO A 359 -1.20 -12.55 16.92
N LEU A 360 -1.15 -11.27 16.56
CA LEU A 360 -1.86 -10.71 15.41
C LEU A 360 -0.93 -10.57 14.20
N PRO A 361 -1.49 -10.59 12.97
CA PRO A 361 -0.76 -10.09 11.82
C PRO A 361 -0.38 -8.62 12.04
N ARG A 362 0.77 -8.22 11.50
CA ARG A 362 1.22 -6.83 11.52
C ARG A 362 0.17 -5.94 10.86
N MET A 363 -0.16 -4.82 11.51
CA MET A 363 -1.05 -3.81 10.96
C MET A 363 -0.57 -3.34 9.58
N SER A 364 -1.49 -3.31 8.62
CA SER A 364 -1.22 -2.76 7.28
C SER A 364 -1.32 -1.24 7.29
N ASP A 365 -0.69 -0.56 6.32
CA ASP A 365 -0.81 0.90 6.23
C ASP A 365 -2.24 1.34 5.88
N ALA A 366 -2.96 0.59 5.05
CA ALA A 366 -4.36 0.87 4.76
C ALA A 366 -5.24 0.71 6.02
N GLU A 367 -4.94 -0.25 6.89
CA GLU A 367 -5.57 -0.36 8.21
C GLU A 367 -5.23 0.84 9.10
N ASP A 368 -3.96 1.24 9.17
CA ASP A 368 -3.51 2.40 9.94
C ASP A 368 -4.17 3.72 9.48
N ASP A 369 -4.26 3.92 8.17
CA ASP A 369 -4.86 5.09 7.55
C ASP A 369 -6.37 5.13 7.82
N MET A 370 -7.06 3.98 7.76
CA MET A 370 -8.47 3.89 8.14
C MET A 370 -8.69 4.13 9.63
N LEU A 371 -7.79 3.64 10.49
CA LEU A 371 -7.85 3.89 11.93
C LEU A 371 -7.67 5.38 12.28
N ALA A 372 -7.15 6.22 11.39
CA ALA A 372 -7.13 7.67 11.61
C ALA A 372 -8.54 8.28 11.76
N TYR A 373 -9.57 7.61 11.20
CA TYR A 373 -10.98 7.98 11.35
C TYR A 373 -11.67 7.28 12.53
N ALA A 374 -10.97 6.40 13.25
CA ALA A 374 -11.54 5.69 14.39
C ALA A 374 -11.71 6.62 15.59
N ILE A 375 -12.88 6.55 16.23
CA ILE A 375 -13.17 7.31 17.45
C ILE A 375 -12.29 6.79 18.58
N LYS A 376 -11.59 7.71 19.27
CA LYS A 376 -10.70 7.38 20.41
C LYS A 376 -9.60 6.36 20.09
N ARG A 377 -9.05 6.40 18.87
CA ARG A 377 -7.86 5.61 18.50
C ARG A 377 -6.79 5.70 19.61
N LYS A 378 -6.36 4.53 20.09
CA LYS A 378 -5.18 4.31 20.92
C LYS A 378 -4.04 3.75 20.09
N GLU A 379 -2.90 4.44 20.09
CA GLU A 379 -1.71 4.01 19.37
C GLU A 379 -1.19 2.68 19.91
N GLY A 380 -0.85 1.75 19.02
CA GLY A 380 -0.36 0.42 19.38
C GLY A 380 -1.42 -0.61 19.78
N GLU A 381 -2.60 -0.17 20.27
CA GLU A 381 -3.69 -1.09 20.68
C GLU A 381 -4.85 -1.14 19.68
N SER A 382 -5.09 -0.06 18.91
CA SER A 382 -6.24 -0.01 18.01
C SER A 382 -6.04 -0.88 16.78
N ARG A 383 -7.03 -1.70 16.47
CA ARG A 383 -7.07 -2.57 15.28
C ARG A 383 -8.46 -2.52 14.63
N LEU A 384 -8.54 -2.86 13.35
CA LEU A 384 -9.82 -3.11 12.68
C LEU A 384 -10.13 -4.61 12.72
N GLY A 385 -11.22 -4.98 13.39
CA GLY A 385 -11.59 -6.38 13.58
C GLY A 385 -11.84 -7.16 12.29
N CYS A 386 -12.17 -6.47 11.19
CA CYS A 386 -12.34 -7.12 9.89
C CYS A 386 -11.01 -7.58 9.26
N GLN A 387 -9.87 -7.08 9.73
CA GLN A 387 -8.52 -7.41 9.25
C GLN A 387 -7.84 -8.48 10.11
N ILE A 388 -8.54 -9.03 11.10
CA ILE A 388 -8.00 -10.01 12.05
C ILE A 388 -8.85 -11.26 12.00
N ASP A 389 -8.28 -12.32 11.46
CA ASP A 389 -8.87 -13.65 11.47
C ASP A 389 -8.65 -14.37 12.80
N VAL A 390 -9.60 -15.20 13.17
CA VAL A 390 -9.49 -16.12 14.30
C VAL A 390 -8.53 -17.23 13.92
N THR A 391 -7.40 -17.28 14.63
CA THR A 391 -6.40 -18.35 14.50
C THR A 391 -6.27 -19.12 15.81
N PRO A 392 -5.69 -20.34 15.78
CA PRO A 392 -5.41 -21.10 17.01
C PRO A 392 -4.55 -20.33 18.01
N GLU A 393 -3.57 -19.56 17.54
CA GLU A 393 -2.68 -18.77 18.39
C GLU A 393 -3.44 -17.64 19.09
N LEU A 394 -4.30 -16.93 18.35
CA LEU A 394 -5.15 -15.89 18.93
C LEU A 394 -6.09 -16.47 19.97
N ALA A 395 -6.74 -17.60 19.69
CA ALA A 395 -7.60 -18.29 20.63
C ALA A 395 -6.84 -18.73 21.89
N ALA A 396 -5.65 -19.32 21.74
CA ALA A 396 -4.81 -19.72 22.87
C ALA A 396 -4.37 -18.52 23.72
N TRP A 397 -4.06 -17.38 23.09
CA TRP A 397 -3.73 -16.14 23.79
C TRP A 397 -4.93 -15.60 24.59
N VAL A 398 -6.13 -15.61 24.01
CA VAL A 398 -7.37 -15.24 24.71
C VAL A 398 -7.63 -16.17 25.90
N ALA A 399 -7.46 -17.49 25.73
CA ALA A 399 -7.62 -18.48 26.79
C ALA A 399 -6.60 -18.29 27.93
N ALA A 400 -5.40 -17.79 27.62
CA ALA A 400 -4.38 -17.42 28.60
C ALA A 400 -4.65 -16.07 29.32
N GLY A 401 -5.81 -15.45 29.10
CA GLY A 401 -6.21 -14.19 29.73
C GLY A 401 -6.05 -12.95 28.85
N GLY A 402 -5.73 -13.12 27.56
CA GLY A 402 -5.75 -12.05 26.57
C GLY A 402 -7.13 -11.40 26.44
N GLN A 403 -7.14 -10.09 26.16
CA GLN A 403 -8.36 -9.28 26.14
C GLN A 403 -8.54 -8.54 24.83
N ILE A 404 -9.74 -8.63 24.25
CA ILE A 404 -10.18 -7.84 23.10
C ILE A 404 -11.28 -6.89 23.63
N THR A 405 -11.01 -5.59 23.64
CA THR A 405 -11.94 -4.60 24.21
C THR A 405 -12.64 -3.81 23.11
N LEU A 406 -13.95 -3.61 23.25
CA LEU A 406 -14.76 -2.84 22.31
C LEU A 406 -14.84 -1.37 22.75
N PRO A 407 -14.68 -0.40 21.82
CA PRO A 407 -14.81 1.02 22.13
C PRO A 407 -16.28 1.38 22.39
N ARG A 408 -16.49 2.44 23.17
CA ARG A 408 -17.80 3.12 23.24
C ARG A 408 -17.89 4.09 22.07
N PHE A 409 -18.83 3.84 21.16
CA PHE A 409 -19.23 4.82 20.16
C PHE A 409 -19.96 6.00 20.79
#